data_AF-X1DC18-F1
#
_entry.id   AF-X1DC18-F1
#
_cell.length_a   1.000
_cell.length_b   1.000
_cell.length_c   1.000
_cell.angle_alpha   90.00
_cell.angle_beta   90.00
_cell.angle_gamma   90.00
#
_symmetry.space_group_name_H-M   'P 1'
#
loop_
_entity.id
_entity.type
_entity.pdbx_description
1 polymer ?
#
loop_
_entity_poly.entity_id
_entity_poly.type
_entity_poly.pdbx_seq_one_letter_code
_entity_poly.pdbx_strand_id
1 'polypeptide(L)'
;QMNEFETSIFENRARIGGVVEEVENVGVQARKRFQEKLNQEHTGPKKAGKKLYLPRGLKYTKDAMTPTELNFIEGRKGNMMEICTSLDVPFGMFDPHSNRAVAEAAGYQHAKIGILPRTDRFSEKMNEKILPLFDEKLFCAFDDPVPQNRELILKEQIGRVKGNIMLINEARAEQGLEPIDGGDEMLVDNRLVPISMAGATPTPEEEEEQV
;
A
#
# COMPACT_ATOMS: atom_id res chain seq x y z
N GLN A 1 17.44 -21.03 12.45
CA GLN A 1 17.89 -22.25 11.75
C GLN A 1 18.01 -22.04 10.23
N MET A 2 17.01 -21.47 9.55
CA MET A 2 17.10 -21.21 8.09
C MET A 2 18.26 -20.27 7.69
N ASN A 3 18.48 -19.18 8.43
CA ASN A 3 19.60 -18.25 8.16
C ASN A 3 20.99 -18.87 8.31
N GLU A 4 21.18 -19.78 9.27
CA GLU A 4 22.49 -20.41 9.51
C GLU A 4 22.79 -21.46 8.45
N PHE A 5 21.77 -22.22 8.03
CA PHE A 5 21.85 -23.13 6.89
C PHE A 5 22.12 -22.36 5.58
N GLU A 6 21.41 -21.25 5.33
CA GLU A 6 21.65 -20.36 4.19
C GLU A 6 23.09 -19.84 4.18
N THR A 7 23.55 -19.27 5.29
CA THR A 7 24.93 -18.77 5.43
C THR A 7 25.93 -19.89 5.23
N SER A 8 25.70 -21.08 5.80
CA SER A 8 26.56 -22.24 5.58
C SER A 8 26.58 -22.71 4.13
N ILE A 9 25.47 -22.61 3.39
CA ILE A 9 25.44 -22.90 1.95
C ILE A 9 26.24 -21.86 1.19
N PHE A 10 26.11 -20.57 1.52
CA PHE A 10 26.88 -19.50 0.84
C PHE A 10 28.38 -19.53 1.17
N GLU A 11 28.75 -19.94 2.39
CA GLU A 11 30.14 -20.08 2.83
C GLU A 11 30.79 -21.37 2.32
N ASN A 12 30.05 -22.49 2.32
CA ASN A 12 30.59 -23.80 1.97
C ASN A 12 30.38 -24.19 0.50
N ARG A 13 29.40 -23.62 -0.22
CA ARG A 13 29.41 -23.69 -1.69
C ARG A 13 30.44 -22.69 -2.18
N ALA A 14 31.59 -23.20 -2.58
CA ALA A 14 32.49 -22.49 -3.48
C ALA A 14 31.75 -22.18 -4.78
N ARG A 15 31.01 -21.07 -4.82
CA ARG A 15 30.40 -20.54 -6.03
C ARG A 15 31.53 -20.15 -6.97
N ILE A 16 31.72 -20.97 -7.99
CA ILE A 16 32.61 -20.65 -9.09
C ILE A 16 31.88 -19.53 -9.85
N GLY A 17 32.32 -18.28 -9.71
CA GLY A 17 31.66 -17.10 -10.33
C GLY A 17 31.54 -17.16 -11.86
N GLY A 18 32.15 -18.17 -12.47
CA GLY A 18 31.93 -18.68 -13.81
C GLY A 18 32.92 -19.79 -14.12
N VAL A 19 32.56 -20.71 -14.99
CA VAL A 19 33.45 -21.79 -15.41
C VAL A 19 34.20 -21.35 -16.66
N VAL A 20 35.52 -21.54 -16.67
CA VAL A 20 36.33 -21.38 -17.87
C VAL A 20 36.48 -22.76 -18.51
N GLU A 21 35.78 -22.95 -19.62
CA GLU A 21 35.84 -24.17 -20.42
C GLU A 21 36.93 -24.04 -21.48
N GLU A 22 37.63 -25.15 -21.72
CA GLU A 22 38.75 -25.24 -22.64
C GLU A 22 38.36 -26.08 -23.85
N VAL A 23 38.39 -25.49 -25.05
CA VAL A 23 37.94 -26.09 -26.31
C VAL A 23 39.11 -26.77 -27.05
N GLU A 24 40.35 -26.35 -26.80
CA GLU A 24 41.58 -26.90 -27.37
C GLU A 24 42.61 -27.14 -26.26
N ASN A 25 43.45 -28.19 -26.39
CA ASN A 25 44.38 -28.61 -25.35
C ASN A 25 45.52 -27.58 -25.13
N VAL A 26 45.36 -26.74 -24.13
CA VAL A 26 46.32 -25.76 -23.63
C VAL A 26 47.29 -26.49 -22.71
N GLY A 27 48.59 -26.41 -23.02
CA GLY A 27 49.63 -27.07 -22.21
C GLY A 27 49.54 -26.72 -20.71
N VAL A 28 49.78 -27.72 -19.85
CA VAL A 28 49.60 -27.68 -18.39
C VAL A 28 50.20 -26.42 -17.72
N GLN A 29 51.34 -25.94 -18.21
CA GLN A 29 51.99 -24.74 -17.67
C GLN A 29 51.23 -23.44 -17.97
N ALA A 30 50.62 -23.31 -19.16
CA ALA A 30 49.85 -22.12 -19.53
C ALA A 30 48.53 -22.04 -18.74
N ARG A 31 47.90 -23.18 -18.47
CA ARG A 31 46.72 -23.27 -17.58
C ARG A 31 47.03 -22.78 -16.17
N LYS A 32 48.15 -23.23 -15.58
CA LYS A 32 48.56 -22.82 -14.23
C LYS A 32 48.85 -21.31 -14.15
N ARG A 33 49.56 -20.75 -15.14
CA ARG A 33 49.82 -19.30 -15.23
C ARG A 33 48.52 -18.49 -15.37
N PHE A 34 47.56 -18.99 -16.15
CA PHE A 34 46.28 -18.32 -16.32
C PHE A 34 45.45 -18.35 -15.03
N GLN A 35 45.40 -19.48 -14.33
CA GLN A 35 44.74 -19.59 -13.02
C GLN A 35 45.34 -18.63 -11.98
N GLU A 36 46.66 -18.53 -11.91
CA GLU A 36 47.34 -17.59 -11.00
C GLU A 36 47.00 -16.14 -11.32
N LYS A 37 47.03 -15.75 -12.60
CA LYS A 37 46.63 -14.39 -13.04
C LYS A 37 45.16 -14.11 -12.74
N LEU A 38 44.27 -15.06 -13.02
CA LEU A 38 42.84 -14.92 -12.80
C LEU A 38 42.54 -14.73 -11.31
N ASN A 39 43.18 -15.51 -10.44
CA ASN A 39 43.05 -15.36 -9.00
C ASN A 39 43.61 -14.00 -8.50
N GLN A 40 44.74 -13.54 -9.04
CA GLN A 40 45.30 -12.25 -8.67
C GLN A 40 44.44 -11.06 -9.15
N GLU A 41 43.85 -11.13 -10.34
CA GLU A 41 43.18 -9.99 -10.96
C GLU A 41 41.69 -9.92 -10.64
N HIS A 42 41.02 -11.06 -10.44
CA HIS A 42 39.57 -11.16 -10.36
C HIS A 42 39.04 -11.71 -9.03
N THR A 43 39.88 -12.22 -8.13
CA THR A 43 39.43 -12.64 -6.79
C THR A 43 39.37 -11.46 -5.81
N GLY A 44 38.19 -11.26 -5.21
CA GLY A 44 37.96 -10.35 -4.08
C GLY A 44 37.01 -9.18 -4.40
N PRO A 45 36.35 -8.62 -3.37
CA PRO A 45 35.28 -7.62 -3.54
C PRO A 45 35.76 -6.31 -4.19
N LYS A 46 37.02 -5.91 -3.96
CA LYS A 46 37.62 -4.69 -4.54
C LYS A 46 37.97 -4.82 -6.02
N LYS A 47 37.88 -6.00 -6.61
CA LYS A 47 38.28 -6.28 -8.01
C LYS A 47 37.09 -6.67 -8.89
N ALA A 48 35.87 -6.57 -8.36
CA ALA A 48 34.63 -6.77 -9.10
C ALA A 48 34.53 -5.76 -10.27
N GLY A 49 34.11 -6.24 -11.45
CA GLY A 49 33.88 -5.40 -12.63
C GLY A 49 35.09 -5.22 -13.58
N LYS A 50 36.25 -5.81 -13.29
CA LYS A 50 37.38 -5.82 -14.24
C LYS A 50 37.06 -6.69 -15.46
N LYS A 51 37.39 -6.19 -16.65
CA LYS A 51 37.22 -6.92 -17.92
C LYS A 51 38.22 -8.08 -17.97
N LEU A 52 37.73 -9.31 -18.17
CA LEU A 52 38.56 -10.50 -18.33
C LEU A 52 38.87 -10.71 -19.82
N TYR A 53 40.15 -10.80 -20.17
CA TYR A 53 40.57 -11.20 -21.50
C TYR A 53 40.81 -12.72 -21.54
N LEU A 54 40.13 -13.40 -22.46
CA LEU A 54 40.23 -14.85 -22.63
C LEU A 54 41.16 -15.18 -23.80
N PRO A 55 42.21 -16.00 -23.59
CA PRO A 55 42.99 -16.60 -24.66
C PRO A 55 42.12 -17.37 -25.67
N ARG A 56 42.61 -17.49 -26.91
CA ARG A 56 41.94 -18.29 -27.95
C ARG A 56 41.71 -19.72 -27.47
N GLY A 57 40.49 -20.22 -27.63
CA GLY A 57 40.09 -21.57 -27.21
C GLY A 57 39.52 -21.66 -25.80
N LEU A 58 39.44 -20.57 -25.03
CA LEU A 58 38.78 -20.53 -23.72
C LEU A 58 37.42 -19.83 -23.79
N LYS A 59 36.38 -20.45 -23.25
CA LYS A 59 35.02 -19.90 -23.15
C LYS A 59 34.67 -19.69 -21.69
N TYR A 60 34.23 -18.48 -21.33
CA TYR A 60 33.70 -18.20 -20.00
C TYR A 60 32.18 -18.35 -19.99
N THR A 61 31.68 -19.26 -19.17
CA THR A 61 30.25 -19.39 -18.87
C THR A 61 29.98 -18.71 -17.53
N LYS A 62 29.15 -17.66 -17.56
CA LYS A 62 28.73 -16.97 -16.33
C LYS A 62 27.81 -17.90 -15.55
N ASP A 63 28.10 -18.11 -14.27
CA ASP A 63 27.19 -18.85 -13.41
C ASP A 63 25.88 -18.05 -13.25
N ALA A 64 24.77 -18.67 -13.61
CA ALA A 64 23.44 -18.09 -13.40
C ALA A 64 22.99 -18.35 -11.96
N MET A 65 22.06 -17.55 -11.43
CA MET A 65 21.45 -17.88 -10.14
C MET A 65 20.84 -19.27 -10.20
N THR A 66 21.17 -20.11 -9.21
CA THR A 66 20.65 -21.48 -9.17
C THR A 66 19.19 -21.46 -8.68
N PRO A 67 18.34 -22.42 -9.09
CA PRO A 67 16.95 -22.50 -8.60
C PRO A 67 16.83 -22.51 -7.07
N THR A 68 17.83 -23.06 -6.36
CA THR A 68 17.88 -23.04 -4.89
C THR A 68 18.01 -21.62 -4.31
N GLU A 69 18.73 -20.72 -5.00
CA GLU A 69 18.91 -19.34 -4.54
C GLU A 69 17.69 -18.47 -4.76
N LEU A 70 16.98 -18.71 -5.85
CA LEU A 70 15.67 -18.10 -6.08
C LEU A 70 14.72 -18.46 -4.93
N ASN A 71 14.72 -19.74 -4.52
CA ASN A 71 13.93 -20.19 -3.37
C ASN A 71 14.33 -19.52 -2.05
N PHE A 72 15.60 -19.17 -1.84
CA PHE A 72 16.01 -18.43 -0.63
C PHE A 72 15.49 -16.99 -0.63
N ILE A 73 15.52 -16.31 -1.79
CA ILE A 73 14.96 -14.96 -1.91
C ILE A 73 13.45 -14.98 -1.65
N GLU A 74 12.75 -15.98 -2.19
CA GLU A 74 11.32 -16.20 -1.93
C GLU A 74 11.04 -16.53 -0.46
N GLY A 75 11.84 -17.41 0.15
CA GLY A 75 11.73 -17.76 1.56
C GLY A 75 11.89 -16.54 2.49
N ARG A 76 12.85 -15.65 2.19
CA ARG A 76 13.01 -14.39 2.94
C ARG A 76 11.82 -13.46 2.81
N LYS A 77 11.20 -13.38 1.63
CA LYS A 77 9.95 -12.62 1.44
C LYS A 77 8.81 -13.24 2.24
N GLY A 78 8.70 -14.57 2.27
CA GLY A 78 7.74 -15.30 3.10
C GLY A 78 7.90 -14.96 4.59
N ASN A 79 9.12 -15.06 5.11
CA ASN A 79 9.42 -14.71 6.51
C ASN A 79 9.04 -13.25 6.84
N MET A 80 9.35 -12.31 5.93
CA MET A 80 8.95 -10.92 6.12
C MET A 80 7.43 -10.75 6.16
N MET A 81 6.71 -11.45 5.28
CA MET A 81 5.25 -11.46 5.27
C MET A 81 4.67 -12.01 6.57
N GLU A 82 5.19 -13.11 7.10
CA GLU A 82 4.77 -13.67 8.39
C GLU A 82 4.97 -12.67 9.54
N ILE A 83 6.13 -12.00 9.60
CA ILE A 83 6.41 -10.99 10.62
C ILE A 83 5.44 -9.81 10.48
N CYS A 84 5.26 -9.29 9.27
CA CYS A 84 4.33 -8.19 9.00
C CYS A 84 2.89 -8.53 9.42
N THR A 85 2.42 -9.73 9.06
CA THR A 85 1.08 -10.21 9.46
C THR A 85 0.95 -10.34 10.97
N SER A 86 2.00 -10.79 11.68
CA SER A 86 1.97 -10.89 13.15
C SER A 86 1.86 -9.54 13.87
N LEU A 87 2.24 -8.45 13.18
CA LEU A 87 2.21 -7.08 13.70
C LEU A 87 1.05 -6.24 13.16
N ASP A 88 0.10 -6.87 12.45
CA ASP A 88 -1.03 -6.18 11.79
C ASP A 88 -0.57 -5.12 10.76
N VAL A 89 0.61 -5.30 10.16
CA VAL A 89 1.15 -4.41 9.13
C VAL A 89 1.01 -5.08 7.76
N PRO A 90 0.25 -4.50 6.82
CA PRO A 90 0.13 -5.06 5.48
C PRO A 90 1.47 -5.03 4.72
N PHE A 91 1.81 -6.14 4.08
CA PHE A 91 3.06 -6.27 3.30
C PHE A 91 3.18 -5.24 2.17
N GLY A 92 2.06 -4.78 1.62
CA GLY A 92 2.01 -3.79 0.54
C GLY A 92 2.70 -2.45 0.90
N MET A 93 2.93 -2.16 2.18
CA MET A 93 3.70 -0.98 2.60
C MET A 93 5.21 -1.14 2.41
N PHE A 94 5.72 -2.38 2.41
CA PHE A 94 7.14 -2.70 2.30
C PHE A 94 7.55 -3.15 0.90
N ASP A 95 6.60 -3.39 0.00
CA ASP A 95 6.89 -3.80 -1.35
C ASP A 95 7.43 -2.61 -2.18
N PRO A 96 8.72 -2.64 -2.60
CA PRO A 96 9.31 -1.57 -3.40
C PRO A 96 8.72 -1.49 -4.82
N HIS A 97 7.89 -2.44 -5.24
CA HIS A 97 7.23 -2.45 -6.56
C HIS A 97 5.75 -2.11 -6.46
N SER A 98 5.28 -1.69 -5.28
CA SER A 98 3.89 -1.29 -5.07
C SER A 98 3.55 -0.02 -5.86
N ASN A 99 2.36 -0.03 -6.47
CA ASN A 99 1.80 1.18 -7.05
C ASN A 99 1.21 2.07 -5.94
N ARG A 100 0.98 3.36 -6.24
CA ARG A 100 0.44 4.32 -5.28
C ARG A 100 -0.91 3.87 -4.68
N ALA A 101 -1.82 3.34 -5.49
CA ALA A 101 -3.13 2.89 -5.03
C ALA A 101 -3.05 1.70 -4.06
N VAL A 102 -2.10 0.79 -4.27
CA VAL A 102 -1.81 -0.36 -3.40
C VAL A 102 -1.21 0.12 -2.09
N ALA A 103 -0.29 1.09 -2.13
CA ALA A 103 0.28 1.70 -0.94
C ALA A 103 -0.78 2.46 -0.10
N GLU A 104 -1.66 3.22 -0.75
CA GLU A 104 -2.77 3.92 -0.08
C GLU A 104 -3.78 2.93 0.52
N ALA A 105 -4.14 1.88 -0.21
CA ALA A 105 -5.02 0.82 0.29
C ALA A 105 -4.39 0.06 1.48
N ALA A 106 -3.09 -0.22 1.42
CA ALA A 106 -2.35 -0.84 2.52
C ALA A 106 -2.30 0.07 3.75
N GLY A 107 -2.10 1.38 3.56
CA GLY A 107 -2.17 2.37 4.64
C GLY A 107 -3.55 2.40 5.31
N TYR A 108 -4.63 2.39 4.52
CA TYR A 108 -6.00 2.31 5.03
C TYR A 108 -6.25 1.02 5.83
N GLN A 109 -5.81 -0.13 5.31
CA GLN A 109 -5.94 -1.41 6.00
C GLN A 109 -5.16 -1.43 7.33
N HIS A 110 -3.94 -0.89 7.34
CA HIS A 110 -3.13 -0.80 8.54
C HIS A 110 -3.79 0.09 9.61
N ALA A 111 -4.32 1.24 9.22
CA ALA A 111 -5.02 2.13 10.14
C ALA A 111 -6.24 1.43 10.77
N LYS A 112 -7.02 0.70 9.97
CA LYS A 112 -8.25 0.04 10.41
C LYS A 112 -8.02 -1.20 11.28
N ILE A 113 -7.06 -2.05 10.92
CA ILE A 113 -6.86 -3.36 11.56
C ILE A 113 -5.79 -3.27 12.65
N GLY A 114 -4.74 -2.48 12.43
CA GLY A 114 -3.62 -2.37 13.36
C GLY A 114 -3.79 -1.23 14.35
N ILE A 115 -4.03 -0.01 13.88
CA ILE A 115 -3.94 1.21 14.72
C ILE A 115 -5.21 1.42 15.54
N LEU A 116 -6.38 1.43 14.90
CA LEU A 116 -7.67 1.73 15.54
C LEU A 116 -7.94 0.84 16.78
N PRO A 117 -7.78 -0.50 16.74
CA PRO A 117 -8.02 -1.33 17.93
C PRO A 117 -7.01 -1.06 19.06
N ARG A 118 -5.81 -0.56 18.74
CA ARG A 118 -4.79 -0.23 19.74
C ARG A 118 -5.08 1.12 20.40
N THR A 119 -5.55 2.11 19.64
CA THR A 119 -5.99 3.40 20.18
C THR A 119 -7.22 3.22 21.06
N ASP A 120 -8.19 2.40 20.64
CA ASP A 120 -9.38 2.10 21.43
C ASP A 120 -9.03 1.39 22.74
N ARG A 121 -8.17 0.36 22.67
CA ARG A 121 -7.69 -0.32 23.89
C ARG A 121 -7.00 0.65 24.85
N PHE A 122 -6.25 1.63 24.32
CA PHE A 122 -5.55 2.60 25.15
C PHE A 122 -6.52 3.60 25.79
N SER A 123 -7.47 4.14 25.02
CA SER A 123 -8.49 5.08 25.53
C SER A 123 -9.39 4.40 26.57
N GLU A 124 -9.83 3.17 26.32
CA GLU A 124 -10.59 2.36 27.28
C GLU A 124 -9.83 2.18 28.59
N LYS A 125 -8.53 1.87 28.54
CA LYS A 125 -7.72 1.69 29.76
C LYS A 125 -7.46 3.00 30.50
N MET A 126 -7.28 4.09 29.78
CA MET A 126 -7.20 5.44 30.38
C MET A 126 -8.51 5.79 31.11
N ASN A 127 -9.65 5.55 30.46
CA ASN A 127 -10.98 5.80 31.02
C ASN A 127 -11.30 4.89 32.22
N GLU A 128 -10.84 3.63 32.20
CA GLU A 128 -11.08 2.68 33.30
C GLU A 128 -10.20 2.95 34.53
N LYS A 129 -8.91 3.29 34.32
CA LYS A 129 -7.92 3.31 35.42
C LYS A 129 -7.47 4.69 35.86
N ILE A 130 -7.37 5.65 34.94
CA ILE A 130 -6.72 6.93 35.21
C ILE A 130 -7.75 8.03 35.43
N LEU A 131 -8.71 8.20 34.52
CA LEU A 131 -9.67 9.31 34.61
C LEU A 131 -10.51 9.32 35.89
N PRO A 132 -10.96 8.17 36.44
CA PRO A 132 -11.70 8.14 37.71
C PRO A 132 -10.87 8.64 38.91
N LEU A 133 -9.54 8.71 38.82
CA LEU A 133 -8.68 9.29 39.85
C LEU A 133 -8.74 10.82 39.87
N PHE A 134 -9.25 11.45 38.82
CA PHE A 134 -9.34 12.91 38.68
C PHE A 134 -10.79 13.39 38.75
N ASP A 135 -11.66 12.90 37.84
CA ASP A 135 -13.08 13.28 37.76
C ASP A 135 -13.85 12.23 36.93
N GLU A 136 -14.98 11.74 37.46
CA GLU A 136 -15.84 10.75 36.80
C GLU A 136 -16.53 11.29 35.53
N LYS A 137 -16.57 12.61 35.33
CA LYS A 137 -17.18 13.24 34.15
C LYS A 137 -16.23 13.35 32.96
N LEU A 138 -14.94 13.10 33.15
CA LEU A 138 -13.95 13.18 32.08
C LEU A 138 -13.92 11.88 31.28
N PHE A 139 -13.86 12.00 29.96
CA PHE A 139 -13.60 10.89 29.07
C PHE A 139 -12.48 11.26 28.09
N CYS A 140 -11.69 10.27 27.71
CA CYS A 140 -10.64 10.38 26.71
C CYS A 140 -10.99 9.47 25.54
N ALA A 141 -10.89 10.01 24.33
CA ALA A 141 -11.00 9.28 23.09
C ALA A 141 -9.93 9.80 22.12
N PHE A 142 -9.43 8.92 21.26
CA PHE A 142 -8.61 9.33 20.12
C PHE A 142 -9.50 9.69 18.95
N ASP A 143 -9.03 10.62 18.11
CA ASP A 143 -9.62 10.83 16.79
C ASP A 143 -9.45 9.56 15.94
N ASP A 144 -10.42 9.29 15.07
CA ASP A 144 -10.38 8.12 14.17
C ASP A 144 -9.13 8.19 13.27
N PRO A 145 -8.17 7.26 13.41
CA PRO A 145 -6.95 7.25 12.61
C PRO A 145 -7.20 6.74 11.18
N VAL A 146 -8.38 6.19 10.87
CA VAL A 146 -8.70 5.64 9.55
C VAL A 146 -8.98 6.79 8.58
N PRO A 147 -8.16 6.96 7.52
CA PRO A 147 -8.39 8.02 6.55
C PRO A 147 -9.71 7.73 5.82
N GLN A 148 -10.69 8.59 6.05
CA GLN A 148 -11.97 8.52 5.36
C GLN A 148 -11.79 9.00 3.92
N ASN A 149 -12.35 8.26 2.96
CA ASN A 149 -12.42 8.70 1.57
C ASN A 149 -13.44 9.84 1.46
N ARG A 150 -13.01 11.07 1.77
CA ARG A 150 -13.82 12.28 1.69
C ARG A 150 -14.51 12.43 0.34
N GLU A 151 -13.85 12.04 -0.75
CA GLU A 151 -14.45 12.06 -2.09
C GLU A 151 -15.63 11.11 -2.25
N LEU A 152 -15.55 9.90 -1.69
CA LEU A 152 -16.65 8.93 -1.77
C LEU A 152 -17.83 9.39 -0.92
N ILE A 153 -17.56 9.85 0.31
CA ILE A 153 -18.58 10.39 1.22
C ILE A 153 -19.28 11.59 0.56
N LEU A 154 -18.50 12.51 -0.01
CA LEU A 154 -19.04 13.69 -0.68
C LEU A 154 -19.81 13.33 -1.96
N LYS A 155 -19.34 12.36 -2.76
CA LYS A 155 -20.10 11.86 -3.92
C LYS A 155 -21.40 11.17 -3.51
N GLU A 156 -21.38 10.38 -2.44
CA GLU A 156 -22.57 9.71 -1.92
C GLU A 156 -23.58 10.73 -1.40
N GLN A 157 -23.15 11.71 -0.60
CA GLN A 157 -24.03 12.76 -0.10
C GLN A 157 -24.58 13.63 -1.24
N ILE A 158 -23.76 14.03 -2.21
CA ILE A 158 -24.24 14.72 -3.41
C ILE A 158 -25.26 13.85 -4.17
N GLY A 159 -25.02 12.55 -4.27
CA GLY A 159 -25.93 11.59 -4.90
C GLY A 159 -27.27 11.47 -4.15
N ARG A 160 -27.24 11.40 -2.81
CA ARG A 160 -28.43 11.33 -1.95
C ARG A 160 -29.27 12.61 -2.06
N VAL A 161 -28.64 13.77 -2.03
CA VAL A 161 -29.33 15.07 -2.18
C VAL A 161 -29.88 15.23 -3.59
N LYS A 162 -29.09 14.97 -4.64
CA LYS A 162 -29.56 15.04 -6.04
C LYS A 162 -30.64 14.00 -6.37
N GLY A 163 -30.64 12.87 -5.66
CA GLY A 163 -31.64 11.81 -5.81
C GLY A 163 -32.93 12.05 -5.04
N ASN A 164 -33.09 13.19 -4.35
CA ASN A 164 -34.23 13.48 -3.47
C ASN A 164 -34.42 12.44 -2.35
N ILE A 165 -33.34 11.79 -1.90
CA ILE A 165 -33.37 10.81 -0.80
C ILE A 165 -33.18 11.51 0.56
N MET A 166 -32.48 12.64 0.58
CA MET A 166 -32.11 13.40 1.78
C MET A 166 -32.22 14.89 1.51
N LEU A 167 -32.65 15.67 2.51
CA LEU A 167 -32.73 17.13 2.42
C LEU A 167 -31.33 17.77 2.55
N ILE A 168 -31.19 19.01 2.07
CA ILE A 168 -29.91 19.73 2.11
C ILE A 168 -29.50 19.99 3.57
N ASN A 169 -30.44 20.39 4.43
CA ASN A 169 -30.16 20.64 5.85
C ASN A 169 -29.85 19.35 6.64
N GLU A 170 -30.44 18.21 6.27
CA GLU A 170 -30.07 16.90 6.84
C GLU A 170 -28.63 16.53 6.48
N ALA A 171 -28.23 16.70 5.22
CA ALA A 171 -26.85 16.46 4.78
C ALA A 171 -25.85 17.42 5.46
N ARG A 172 -26.23 18.68 5.71
CA ARG A 172 -25.41 19.67 6.44
C ARG A 172 -25.28 19.31 7.92
N ALA A 173 -26.36 18.86 8.55
CA ALA A 173 -26.33 18.38 9.93
C ALA A 173 -25.40 17.18 10.12
N GLU A 174 -25.38 16.23 9.16
CA GLU A 174 -24.45 15.08 9.16
C GLU A 174 -22.98 15.54 9.06
N GLN A 175 -22.72 16.67 8.40
CA GLN A 175 -21.38 17.29 8.32
C GLN A 175 -21.06 18.26 9.47
N GLY A 176 -22.00 18.47 10.41
CA GLY A 176 -21.84 19.46 11.49
C GLY A 176 -21.86 20.92 11.02
N LEU A 177 -22.43 21.20 9.85
CA LEU A 177 -22.59 22.55 9.30
C LEU A 177 -23.92 23.16 9.75
N GLU A 178 -23.95 24.48 9.94
CA GLU A 178 -25.17 25.21 10.29
C GLU A 178 -26.24 25.10 9.17
N PRO A 179 -27.53 24.97 9.52
CA PRO A 179 -28.61 24.90 8.54
C PRO A 179 -28.74 26.20 7.74
N ILE A 180 -29.28 26.10 6.53
CA ILE A 180 -29.54 27.24 5.65
C ILE A 180 -31.04 27.39 5.39
N ASP A 181 -31.47 28.63 5.18
CA ASP A 181 -32.84 28.93 4.79
C ASP A 181 -33.13 28.36 3.38
N GLY A 182 -34.25 27.68 3.22
CA GLY A 182 -34.59 26.91 2.01
C GLY A 182 -33.90 25.55 1.86
N GLY A 183 -33.16 25.07 2.87
CA GLY A 183 -32.50 23.75 2.86
C GLY A 183 -33.39 22.56 3.26
N ASP A 184 -34.62 22.83 3.70
CA ASP A 184 -35.62 21.83 4.11
C ASP A 184 -36.60 21.47 2.98
N GLU A 185 -36.42 22.06 1.79
CA GLU A 185 -37.24 21.79 0.61
C GLU A 185 -36.50 20.85 -0.35
N MET A 186 -37.21 19.83 -0.87
CA MET A 186 -36.66 18.96 -1.91
C MET A 186 -36.62 19.69 -3.25
N LEU A 187 -35.41 19.94 -3.75
CA LEU A 187 -35.20 20.57 -5.05
C LEU A 187 -35.24 19.52 -6.17
N VAL A 188 -36.24 19.60 -7.04
CA VAL A 188 -36.36 18.74 -8.22
C VAL A 188 -35.71 19.43 -9.43
N ASP A 189 -34.96 18.69 -10.23
CA ASP A 189 -34.44 19.21 -11.50
C ASP A 189 -35.60 19.55 -12.44
N ASN A 190 -35.68 20.82 -12.86
CA ASN A 190 -36.73 21.39 -13.71
C ASN A 190 -36.84 20.71 -15.10
N ARG A 191 -35.87 19.87 -15.48
CA ARG A 191 -35.89 19.10 -16.74
C ARG A 191 -36.66 17.77 -16.65
N LEU A 192 -36.95 17.29 -15.45
CA LEU A 192 -37.61 16.01 -15.19
C LEU A 192 -38.83 16.25 -14.29
N VAL A 193 -39.90 16.83 -14.83
CA VAL A 193 -41.19 16.95 -14.12
C VAL A 193 -41.86 15.55 -14.06
N PRO A 194 -42.51 15.09 -12.97
CA PRO A 194 -42.98 15.85 -11.79
C PRO A 194 -42.83 15.17 -10.38
N ILE A 195 -42.87 15.96 -9.28
CA ILE A 195 -43.34 15.50 -7.94
C ILE A 195 -44.87 15.76 -7.79
N SER A 196 -45.58 15.38 -8.84
CA SER A 196 -46.96 15.72 -9.24
C SER A 196 -47.21 17.07 -9.91
N MET A 197 -46.42 18.12 -9.71
CA MET A 197 -46.37 19.30 -10.59
C MET A 197 -45.37 20.30 -10.00
N ALA A 198 -44.13 20.28 -10.48
CA ALA A 198 -43.21 21.35 -10.15
C ALA A 198 -43.81 22.67 -10.68
N GLY A 199 -44.40 23.46 -9.77
CA GLY A 199 -44.90 24.81 -10.01
C GLY A 199 -46.26 24.98 -10.73
N ALA A 200 -47.28 24.15 -10.51
CA ALA A 200 -48.63 24.45 -11.01
C ALA A 200 -49.36 25.46 -10.09
N THR A 201 -49.90 26.60 -10.53
CA THR A 201 -50.07 27.24 -11.86
C THR A 201 -49.96 28.76 -11.69
N PRO A 202 -49.57 29.57 -12.70
CA PRO A 202 -50.05 30.94 -12.76
C PRO A 202 -51.53 30.88 -13.15
N THR A 203 -52.42 31.07 -12.18
CA THR A 203 -53.80 31.48 -12.43
C THR A 203 -53.94 32.93 -11.98
N PRO A 204 -53.92 33.87 -12.94
CA PRO A 204 -54.68 35.11 -12.86
C PRO A 204 -55.55 35.25 -14.13
N GLU A 205 -56.78 35.74 -14.14
CA GLU A 205 -57.69 36.36 -13.18
C GLU A 205 -59.11 36.16 -13.77
N GLU A 206 -60.12 36.05 -12.91
CA GLU A 206 -61.51 36.26 -13.34
C GLU A 206 -61.67 37.72 -13.75
N GLU A 207 -61.73 38.02 -15.06
CA GLU A 207 -62.31 39.29 -15.53
C GLU A 207 -63.84 39.13 -15.61
N GLU A 208 -64.52 39.34 -14.48
CA GLU A 208 -65.90 39.81 -14.49
C GLU A 208 -65.93 41.36 -14.46
N GLU A 209 -66.62 41.90 -15.46
CA GLU A 209 -67.27 43.23 -15.54
C GLU A 209 -66.42 44.52 -15.50
N GLN A 210 -66.31 45.16 -16.67
CA GLN A 210 -67.07 46.40 -16.93
C GLN A 210 -67.03 46.84 -18.41
N VAL A 211 -68.23 46.92 -19.01
CA VAL A 211 -68.81 47.89 -19.99
C VAL A 211 -69.59 47.19 -21.10
#